data_AF-A0AAE1RAH1-F1
#
_entry.id   AF-A0AAE1RAH1-F1
#
_cell.length_a   1.000
_cell.length_b   1.000
_cell.length_c   1.000
_cell.angle_alpha   90.00
_cell.angle_beta   90.00
_cell.angle_gamma   90.00
#
_symmetry.space_group_name_H-M   'P 1'
#
loop_
_entity.id
_entity.type
_entity.pdbx_description
1 polymer ?
#
loop_
_entity_poly.entity_id
_entity_poly.type
_entity_poly.pdbx_seq_one_letter_code
_entity_poly.pdbx_strand_id
1 'polypeptide(L)'
;MLGNESFSRAILQERWAGHFCHVVSQHDIVPRLFFSPSTPLASSSYSFQLISHLSEENKTQLFRIVLASLGVLSKGECKSSFWPSSSYLFCTNRGAVCVDNRMLVIKLLYLTLLNGLPSSSLEDHLGYADFIQKHGSCLYVEELMILLLLDKQELNSEDAKEALKKSWIEWYKASCDNFGDQMGYYDSFKQRGASKSDFKVNMNRIKLAQFWDSVLCD
;
A
#
# COMPACT_ATOMS: atom_id res chain seq x y z
N MET A 1 17.07 -2.29 4.56
CA MET A 1 15.94 -2.85 3.79
C MET A 1 14.88 -1.77 3.67
N LEU A 2 14.37 -1.46 2.48
CA LEU A 2 13.37 -0.40 2.32
C LEU A 2 11.95 -0.99 2.21
N GLY A 3 11.46 -1.56 3.32
CA GLY A 3 10.03 -1.75 3.53
C GLY A 3 9.58 -3.17 3.90
N ASN A 4 8.83 -3.25 5.01
CA ASN A 4 7.94 -4.36 5.37
C ASN A 4 6.49 -3.84 5.40
N GLU A 5 5.53 -4.72 5.72
CA GLU A 5 4.11 -4.33 5.77
C GLU A 5 3.87 -3.12 6.69
N SER A 6 4.43 -3.12 7.90
CA SER A 6 4.25 -2.04 8.87
C SER A 6 4.80 -0.71 8.36
N PHE A 7 5.98 -0.72 7.73
CA PHE A 7 6.58 0.47 7.13
C PHE A 7 5.74 1.01 5.96
N SER A 8 5.27 0.11 5.08
CA SER A 8 4.41 0.52 3.97
C SER A 8 3.08 1.11 4.47
N ARG A 9 2.53 0.55 5.56
CA ARG A 9 1.32 1.08 6.21
C ARG A 9 1.55 2.48 6.78
N ALA A 10 2.68 2.70 7.46
CA ALA A 10 3.04 4.00 8.00
C ALA A 10 3.17 5.07 6.90
N ILE A 11 3.82 4.74 5.76
CA ILE A 11 3.91 5.65 4.61
C ILE A 11 2.53 6.06 4.08
N LEU A 12 1.57 5.12 4.03
CA LEU A 12 0.21 5.40 3.56
C LEU A 12 -0.57 6.25 4.56
N GLN A 13 -0.47 5.95 5.86
CA GLN A 13 -1.15 6.68 6.93
C GLN A 13 -0.70 8.14 6.99
N GLU A 14 0.61 8.39 6.86
CA GLU A 14 1.19 9.74 6.87
C GLU A 14 1.08 10.46 5.51
N ARG A 15 0.43 9.83 4.51
CA ARG A 15 0.30 10.34 3.13
C ARG A 15 1.64 10.63 2.46
N TRP A 16 2.72 9.95 2.88
CA TRP A 16 4.05 10.12 2.31
C TRP A 16 4.26 9.34 1.02
N ALA A 17 3.28 8.54 0.59
CA ALA A 17 3.37 7.72 -0.61
C ALA A 17 3.66 8.53 -1.89
N GLY A 18 3.27 9.82 -1.95
CA GLY A 18 3.55 10.70 -3.09
C GLY A 18 4.96 11.32 -3.10
N HIS A 19 5.77 11.10 -2.06
CA HIS A 19 7.10 11.70 -1.94
C HIS A 19 8.24 10.79 -2.41
N PHE A 20 7.94 9.51 -2.64
CA PHE A 20 8.93 8.55 -3.11
C PHE A 20 8.53 8.04 -4.50
N CYS A 21 9.55 7.81 -5.32
CA CYS A 21 9.39 7.19 -6.62
C CYS A 21 10.61 6.30 -6.87
N HIS A 22 10.38 5.00 -6.98
CA HIS A 22 11.41 4.01 -7.24
C HIS A 22 11.53 3.84 -8.76
N VAL A 23 12.59 4.38 -9.36
CA VAL A 23 12.87 4.21 -10.79
C VAL A 23 13.53 2.86 -11.01
N VAL A 24 12.99 2.08 -11.96
CA VAL A 24 13.39 0.69 -12.18
C VAL A 24 13.58 0.44 -13.67
N SER A 25 14.81 0.18 -14.09
CA SER A 25 15.11 -0.25 -15.46
C SER A 25 14.55 -1.65 -15.74
N GLN A 26 14.30 -1.94 -17.03
CA GLN A 26 13.58 -3.11 -17.50
C GLN A 26 14.15 -4.43 -16.95
N HIS A 27 15.47 -4.65 -17.03
CA HIS A 27 16.10 -5.90 -16.61
C HIS A 27 17.02 -5.77 -15.38
N ASP A 28 17.04 -4.61 -14.70
CA ASP A 28 17.92 -4.37 -13.53
C ASP A 28 17.66 -5.38 -12.39
N ILE A 29 18.57 -6.30 -12.10
CA ILE A 29 18.30 -7.32 -11.09
C ILE A 29 18.22 -6.77 -9.65
N VAL A 30 18.78 -5.59 -9.35
CA VAL A 30 18.99 -5.11 -7.97
C VAL A 30 17.68 -4.86 -7.21
N PRO A 31 16.68 -4.11 -7.73
CA PRO A 31 15.41 -3.93 -7.05
C PRO A 31 14.65 -5.25 -6.82
N ARG A 32 15.00 -6.31 -7.56
CA ARG A 32 14.35 -7.63 -7.49
C ARG A 32 14.97 -8.55 -6.43
N LEU A 33 16.21 -8.30 -6.00
CA LEU A 33 16.92 -9.13 -5.00
C LEU A 33 16.17 -9.24 -3.68
N PHE A 34 15.47 -8.19 -3.25
CA PHE A 34 14.73 -8.15 -1.98
C PHE A 34 13.54 -9.12 -1.93
N PHE A 35 13.10 -9.65 -3.07
CA PHE A 35 11.96 -10.55 -3.18
C PHE A 35 12.35 -12.04 -3.18
N SER A 36 13.64 -12.34 -3.07
CA SER A 36 14.17 -13.69 -3.01
C SER A 36 14.58 -14.07 -1.59
N PRO A 37 13.79 -14.89 -0.87
CA PRO A 37 14.12 -15.31 0.50
C PRO A 37 15.30 -16.27 0.57
N SER A 38 15.62 -16.98 -0.54
CA SER A 38 16.61 -18.05 -0.58
C SER A 38 17.98 -17.65 -1.12
N THR A 39 18.19 -16.36 -1.42
CA THR A 39 19.52 -15.89 -1.81
C THR A 39 20.40 -15.76 -0.55
N PRO A 40 21.57 -16.41 -0.48
CA PRO A 40 22.54 -16.16 0.60
C PRO A 40 23.01 -14.70 0.67
N LEU A 41 22.66 -13.88 -0.33
CA LEU A 41 22.83 -12.43 -0.37
C LEU A 41 21.79 -11.62 0.41
N ALA A 42 20.71 -12.22 0.91
CA ALA A 42 19.69 -11.52 1.70
C ALA A 42 20.09 -11.31 3.17
N SER A 43 21.13 -12.02 3.65
CA SER A 43 21.54 -12.05 5.06
C SER A 43 22.76 -11.19 5.38
N SER A 44 23.47 -10.62 4.39
CA SER A 44 24.68 -9.85 4.65
C SER A 44 24.80 -8.65 3.73
N SER A 45 25.42 -7.61 4.28
CA SER A 45 25.76 -6.32 3.71
C SER A 45 26.68 -6.43 2.48
N TYR A 46 26.24 -7.11 1.42
CA TYR A 46 26.95 -7.13 0.16
C TYR A 46 26.69 -5.83 -0.59
N SER A 47 27.74 -5.05 -0.76
CA SER A 47 27.75 -3.89 -1.65
C SER A 47 27.54 -4.37 -3.10
N PHE A 48 26.91 -3.56 -3.93
CA PHE A 48 26.76 -3.80 -5.38
C PHE A 48 28.07 -4.22 -6.05
N GLN A 49 29.21 -3.70 -5.56
CA GLN A 49 30.56 -4.10 -5.96
C GLN A 49 30.82 -5.60 -5.86
N LEU A 50 30.31 -6.29 -4.84
CA LEU A 50 30.52 -7.73 -4.73
C LEU A 50 29.72 -8.50 -5.80
N ILE A 51 28.52 -8.02 -6.15
CA ILE A 51 27.67 -8.64 -7.18
C ILE A 51 28.33 -8.51 -8.55
N SER A 52 28.98 -7.38 -8.85
CA SER A 52 29.73 -7.20 -10.11
C SER A 52 30.93 -8.13 -10.26
N HIS A 53 31.53 -8.59 -9.16
CA HIS A 53 32.68 -9.49 -9.16
C HIS A 53 32.32 -10.98 -9.13
N LEU A 54 31.03 -11.34 -9.14
CA LEU A 54 30.61 -12.74 -9.22
C LEU A 54 31.02 -13.38 -10.56
N SER A 55 31.29 -14.69 -10.55
CA SER A 55 31.43 -15.46 -11.79
C SER A 55 30.12 -15.47 -12.58
N GLU A 56 30.21 -15.65 -13.90
CA GLU A 56 29.02 -15.72 -14.76
C GLU A 56 28.05 -16.85 -14.38
N GLU A 57 28.59 -17.97 -13.87
CA GLU A 57 27.78 -19.07 -13.33
C GLU A 57 26.98 -18.63 -12.09
N ASN A 58 27.63 -17.92 -11.16
CA ASN A 58 26.96 -17.39 -9.97
C ASN A 58 25.94 -16.30 -10.31
N LYS A 59 26.23 -15.42 -11.29
CA LYS A 59 25.26 -14.43 -11.79
C LYS A 59 24.04 -15.11 -12.41
N THR A 60 24.27 -16.15 -13.22
CA THR A 60 23.19 -16.93 -13.84
C THR A 60 22.32 -17.62 -12.79
N GLN A 61 22.95 -18.22 -11.77
CA GLN A 61 22.24 -18.86 -10.69
C GLN A 61 21.42 -17.86 -9.86
N LEU A 62 22.00 -16.70 -9.54
CA LEU A 62 21.32 -15.60 -8.86
C LEU A 62 20.08 -15.14 -9.64
N PHE A 63 20.24 -14.90 -10.95
CA PHE A 63 19.13 -14.50 -11.84
C PHE A 63 18.00 -15.54 -11.80
N ARG A 64 18.31 -16.83 -11.91
CA ARG A 64 17.32 -17.91 -11.85
C ARG A 64 16.55 -17.93 -10.54
N ILE A 65 17.24 -17.80 -9.41
CA ILE A 65 16.61 -17.82 -8.08
C ILE A 65 15.67 -16.61 -7.90
N VAL A 66 16.12 -15.42 -8.30
CA VAL A 66 15.33 -14.19 -8.23
C VAL A 66 14.09 -14.28 -9.11
N LEU A 67 14.26 -14.73 -10.37
CA LEU A 67 13.16 -14.87 -11.31
C LEU A 67 12.13 -15.90 -10.84
N ALA A 68 12.58 -17.04 -10.30
CA ALA A 68 11.69 -18.06 -9.75
C ALA A 68 10.90 -17.52 -8.54
N SER A 69 11.56 -16.82 -7.63
CA SER A 69 10.92 -16.22 -6.44
C SER A 69 9.84 -15.20 -6.84
N LEU A 70 10.17 -14.30 -7.77
CA LEU A 70 9.21 -13.33 -8.31
C LEU A 70 8.06 -13.99 -9.06
N GLY A 71 8.32 -15.10 -9.78
CA GLY A 71 7.28 -15.86 -10.47
C GLY A 71 6.19 -16.34 -9.51
N VAL A 72 6.58 -16.92 -8.36
CA VAL A 72 5.64 -17.35 -7.31
C VAL A 72 4.86 -16.17 -6.71
N LEU A 73 5.57 -15.07 -6.39
CA LEU A 73 4.96 -13.87 -5.81
C LEU A 73 3.97 -13.20 -6.76
N SER A 74 4.27 -13.17 -8.06
CA SER A 74 3.43 -12.54 -9.09
C SER A 74 2.06 -13.20 -9.23
N LYS A 75 1.97 -14.49 -8.90
CA LYS A 75 0.74 -15.29 -8.88
C LYS A 75 -0.05 -15.15 -7.58
N GLY A 76 0.52 -14.52 -6.55
CA GLY A 76 -0.10 -14.43 -5.22
C GLY A 76 -0.03 -15.72 -4.40
N GLU A 77 0.76 -16.70 -4.83
CA GLU A 77 0.90 -18.01 -4.17
C GLU A 77 1.74 -17.93 -2.87
N CYS A 78 2.54 -16.88 -2.70
CA CYS A 78 3.37 -16.65 -1.53
C CYS A 78 3.44 -15.16 -1.19
N LYS A 79 3.69 -14.83 0.09
CA LYS A 79 3.91 -13.45 0.56
C LYS A 79 5.41 -13.23 0.76
N SER A 80 5.95 -12.18 0.15
CA SER A 80 7.31 -11.72 0.44
C SER A 80 7.34 -11.02 1.80
N SER A 81 8.46 -11.16 2.53
CA SER A 81 8.76 -10.36 3.72
C SER A 81 9.04 -8.89 3.37
N PHE A 82 9.48 -8.63 2.14
CA PHE A 82 9.62 -7.30 1.58
C PHE A 82 8.29 -6.79 1.05
N TRP A 83 8.01 -5.51 1.30
CA TRP A 83 6.78 -4.86 0.87
C TRP A 83 7.09 -3.64 0.01
N PRO A 84 6.79 -3.68 -1.31
CA PRO A 84 6.93 -2.50 -2.15
C PRO A 84 6.04 -1.38 -1.60
N SER A 85 6.66 -0.27 -1.24
CA SER A 85 5.98 0.93 -0.75
C SER A 85 6.08 2.04 -1.78
N SER A 86 5.07 2.92 -1.83
CA SER A 86 5.06 4.09 -2.72
C SER A 86 5.05 3.71 -4.22
N SER A 87 5.37 4.65 -5.10
CA SER A 87 5.25 4.52 -6.56
C SER A 87 6.52 3.94 -7.17
N TYR A 88 6.37 3.11 -8.19
CA TYR A 88 7.44 2.53 -9.00
C TYR A 88 7.29 2.99 -10.44
N LEU A 89 8.36 3.59 -10.98
CA LEU A 89 8.45 3.98 -12.38
C LEU A 89 9.28 2.93 -13.13
N PHE A 90 8.61 2.07 -13.89
CA PHE A 90 9.25 1.07 -14.73
C PHE A 90 9.62 1.66 -16.07
N CYS A 91 10.88 1.50 -16.45
CA CYS A 91 11.48 2.17 -17.59
C CYS A 91 11.93 1.17 -18.65
N THR A 92 11.58 1.43 -19.91
CA THR A 92 12.00 0.67 -21.09
C THR A 92 12.51 1.62 -22.17
N ASN A 93 13.11 1.08 -23.23
CA ASN A 93 13.50 1.88 -24.41
C ASN A 93 12.30 2.44 -25.21
N ARG A 94 11.08 1.95 -24.96
CA ARG A 94 9.83 2.40 -25.62
C ARG A 94 9.05 3.42 -24.79
N GLY A 95 9.37 3.55 -23.51
CA GLY A 95 8.67 4.46 -22.60
C GLY A 95 8.71 3.97 -21.16
N ALA A 96 7.93 4.62 -20.29
CA ALA A 96 7.88 4.31 -18.87
C ALA A 96 6.43 4.22 -18.35
N VAL A 97 6.21 3.44 -17.30
CA VAL A 97 4.91 3.31 -16.62
C VAL A 97 5.08 3.45 -15.12
N CYS A 98 4.25 4.29 -14.50
CA CYS A 98 4.24 4.51 -13.06
C CYS A 98 3.12 3.70 -12.41
N VAL A 99 3.42 2.97 -11.34
CA VAL A 99 2.49 2.07 -10.66
C VAL A 99 2.70 2.14 -9.15
N ASP A 100 1.63 2.26 -8.38
CA ASP A 100 1.63 2.28 -6.91
C ASP A 100 0.91 1.06 -6.29
N ASN A 101 0.15 0.30 -7.08
CA ASN A 101 -0.48 -0.93 -6.62
C ASN A 101 0.56 -2.04 -6.43
N ARG A 102 0.69 -2.52 -5.19
CA ARG A 102 1.62 -3.58 -4.78
C ARG A 102 1.65 -4.78 -5.73
N MET A 103 0.49 -5.33 -6.08
CA MET A 103 0.41 -6.54 -6.90
C MET A 103 0.87 -6.27 -8.32
N LEU A 104 0.55 -5.10 -8.87
CA LEU A 104 1.04 -4.67 -10.18
C LEU A 104 2.55 -4.42 -10.16
N VAL A 105 3.09 -3.82 -9.09
CA VAL A 105 4.55 -3.65 -8.93
C VAL A 105 5.27 -5.00 -8.96
N ILE A 106 4.82 -5.99 -8.18
CA ILE A 106 5.42 -7.33 -8.17
C ILE A 106 5.31 -8.01 -9.54
N LYS A 107 4.14 -7.91 -10.20
CA LYS A 107 3.93 -8.47 -11.54
C LYS A 107 4.84 -7.82 -12.58
N LEU A 108 5.00 -6.49 -12.56
CA LEU A 108 5.89 -5.80 -13.48
C LEU A 108 7.36 -6.11 -13.19
N LEU A 109 7.79 -6.17 -11.92
CA LEU A 109 9.14 -6.61 -11.55
C LEU A 109 9.47 -8.00 -12.13
N TYR A 110 8.51 -8.92 -12.13
CA TYR A 110 8.64 -10.25 -12.72
C TYR A 110 8.66 -10.20 -14.26
N LEU A 111 7.65 -9.60 -14.89
CA LEU A 111 7.47 -9.61 -16.34
C LEU A 111 8.59 -8.86 -17.07
N THR A 112 9.09 -7.76 -16.52
CA THR A 112 10.19 -7.03 -17.16
C THR A 112 11.50 -7.79 -17.04
N LEU A 113 11.74 -8.49 -15.91
CA LEU A 113 12.94 -9.30 -15.72
C LEU A 113 12.92 -10.61 -16.53
N LEU A 114 11.74 -11.22 -16.70
CA LEU A 114 11.54 -12.45 -17.47
C LEU A 114 12.07 -12.35 -18.90
N ASN A 115 12.01 -11.16 -19.48
CA ASN A 115 12.48 -10.89 -20.84
C ASN A 115 13.98 -10.50 -20.90
N GLY A 116 14.68 -10.51 -19.76
CA GLY A 116 16.09 -10.13 -19.65
C GLY A 116 17.06 -11.29 -19.76
N LEU A 117 18.33 -10.96 -19.99
CA LEU A 117 19.44 -11.92 -19.96
C LEU A 117 20.17 -11.82 -18.61
N PRO A 118 20.66 -12.95 -18.05
CA PRO A 118 21.40 -12.93 -16.78
C PRO A 118 22.61 -11.99 -16.81
N SER A 119 23.36 -11.98 -17.92
CA SER A 119 24.58 -11.19 -18.09
C SER A 119 24.32 -9.68 -18.13
N SER A 120 23.26 -9.24 -18.80
CA SER A 120 22.95 -7.80 -18.95
C SER A 120 22.12 -7.24 -17.79
N SER A 121 21.49 -8.11 -16.99
CA SER A 121 20.64 -7.68 -15.87
C SER A 121 21.35 -6.85 -14.80
N LEU A 122 22.68 -6.99 -14.68
CA LEU A 122 23.48 -6.18 -13.76
C LEU A 122 23.99 -4.88 -14.41
N GLU A 123 24.23 -4.90 -15.71
CA GLU A 123 24.65 -3.73 -16.50
C GLU A 123 23.53 -2.69 -16.55
N ASP A 124 22.27 -3.15 -16.63
CA ASP A 124 21.07 -2.29 -16.55
C ASP A 124 21.03 -1.45 -15.25
N HIS A 125 21.67 -1.90 -14.17
CA HIS A 125 21.77 -1.13 -12.93
C HIS A 125 22.71 0.08 -13.05
N LEU A 126 23.69 0.02 -13.95
CA LEU A 126 24.62 1.11 -14.21
C LEU A 126 24.07 2.10 -15.27
N GLY A 127 23.06 1.67 -16.05
CA GLY A 127 22.54 2.39 -17.21
C GLY A 127 21.50 3.49 -16.94
N TYR A 128 21.27 3.90 -15.68
CA TYR A 128 20.27 4.94 -15.39
C TYR A 128 20.64 6.32 -15.94
N ALA A 129 21.93 6.62 -16.05
CA ALA A 129 22.40 7.90 -16.62
C ALA A 129 22.00 8.03 -18.11
N ASP A 130 22.26 6.99 -18.90
CA ASP A 130 21.88 6.93 -20.31
C ASP A 130 20.35 7.00 -20.49
N PHE A 131 19.61 6.39 -19.56
CA PHE A 131 18.15 6.46 -19.55
C PHE A 131 17.63 7.89 -19.34
N ILE A 132 18.12 8.59 -18.30
CA ILE A 132 17.72 9.98 -18.00
C ILE A 132 18.02 10.90 -19.19
N GLN A 133 19.18 10.72 -19.83
CA GLN A 133 19.59 11.52 -20.98
C GLN A 133 18.72 11.27 -22.22
N LYS A 134 18.30 10.01 -22.44
CA LYS A 134 17.53 9.61 -23.63
C LYS A 134 16.02 9.85 -23.51
N HIS A 135 15.49 9.84 -22.29
CA HIS A 135 14.05 9.84 -22.02
C HIS A 135 13.58 10.97 -21.11
N GLY A 136 14.34 12.07 -20.99
CA GLY A 136 13.93 13.30 -20.28
C GLY A 136 12.59 13.93 -20.76
N SER A 137 11.98 13.39 -21.82
CA SER A 137 10.69 13.78 -22.39
C SER A 137 9.60 12.69 -22.34
N CYS A 138 9.79 11.55 -21.67
CA CYS A 138 8.79 10.48 -21.62
C CYS A 138 7.65 10.80 -20.63
N LEU A 139 6.68 11.58 -21.10
CA LEU A 139 5.45 11.94 -20.40
C LEU A 139 4.31 10.94 -20.72
N TYR A 140 3.68 10.45 -19.65
CA TYR A 140 2.35 9.83 -19.50
C TYR A 140 1.98 8.55 -20.28
N VAL A 141 1.47 7.55 -19.53
CA VAL A 141 0.60 6.48 -20.03
C VAL A 141 -0.77 6.67 -19.36
N GLU A 142 -1.77 7.14 -20.12
CA GLU A 142 -3.07 7.62 -19.61
C GLU A 142 -4.17 6.55 -19.49
N GLU A 143 -4.01 5.33 -20.00
CA GLU A 143 -5.19 4.46 -20.23
C GLU A 143 -5.65 3.58 -19.05
N LEU A 144 -4.90 3.48 -17.94
CA LEU A 144 -5.27 2.59 -16.81
C LEU A 144 -5.68 3.33 -15.53
N MET A 145 -5.47 4.65 -15.46
CA MET A 145 -5.70 5.43 -14.24
C MET A 145 -7.18 5.80 -14.03
N ILE A 146 -7.97 5.88 -15.10
CA ILE A 146 -9.38 6.29 -15.05
C ILE A 146 -10.27 5.21 -14.43
N LEU A 147 -9.94 3.92 -14.60
CA LEU A 147 -10.75 2.83 -14.03
C LEU A 147 -10.58 2.66 -12.51
N LEU A 148 -9.47 3.12 -11.92
CA LEU A 148 -9.23 3.08 -10.47
C LEU A 148 -9.82 4.29 -9.72
N LEU A 149 -9.93 5.43 -10.40
CA LEU A 149 -10.49 6.65 -9.80
C LEU A 149 -12.00 6.60 -9.64
N LEU A 150 -12.70 5.79 -10.44
CA LEU A 150 -14.15 5.64 -10.37
C LEU A 150 -14.64 4.74 -9.21
N ASP A 151 -13.75 4.02 -8.54
CA ASP A 151 -14.11 3.18 -7.38
C ASP A 151 -14.19 3.98 -6.05
N LYS A 152 -13.83 5.27 -6.08
CA LYS A 152 -13.81 6.16 -4.89
C LYS A 152 -14.96 7.17 -4.81
N GLN A 153 -15.95 7.08 -5.68
CA GLN A 153 -17.17 7.87 -5.54
C GLN A 153 -18.39 6.97 -5.42
N GLU A 154 -18.76 6.69 -4.17
CA GLU A 154 -20.18 6.67 -3.82
C GLU A 154 -20.40 7.34 -2.47
N LEU A 155 -20.69 8.64 -2.55
CA LEU A 155 -21.36 9.43 -1.54
C LEU A 155 -22.78 8.88 -1.34
N ASN A 156 -22.87 7.78 -0.59
CA ASN A 156 -24.07 7.26 0.08
C ASN A 156 -23.69 6.66 1.45
N SER A 157 -22.56 7.11 2.01
CA SER A 157 -21.72 6.34 2.94
C SER A 157 -22.29 6.19 4.35
N GLU A 158 -21.96 5.05 4.97
CA GLU A 158 -22.23 4.77 6.38
C GLU A 158 -21.73 5.90 7.32
N ASP A 159 -20.74 6.69 6.90
CA ASP A 159 -20.23 7.86 7.64
C ASP A 159 -21.31 8.93 7.85
N ALA A 160 -22.17 9.18 6.86
CA ALA A 160 -23.26 10.15 7.00
C ALA A 160 -24.31 9.66 8.01
N LYS A 161 -24.58 8.35 8.04
CA LYS A 161 -25.46 7.72 9.04
C LYS A 161 -24.81 7.73 10.42
N GLU A 162 -23.50 7.57 10.51
CA GLU A 162 -22.73 7.70 11.76
C GLU A 162 -22.83 9.12 12.32
N ALA A 163 -22.60 10.14 11.49
CA ALA A 163 -22.69 11.55 11.87
C ALA A 163 -24.07 11.92 12.41
N LEU A 164 -25.15 11.41 11.79
CA LEU A 164 -26.52 11.60 12.26
C LEU A 164 -26.79 10.92 13.62
N LYS A 165 -26.23 9.74 13.87
CA LYS A 165 -26.38 9.05 15.16
C LYS A 165 -25.63 9.79 16.26
N LYS A 166 -24.42 10.30 15.97
CA LYS A 166 -23.61 11.12 16.87
C LYS A 166 -24.33 12.44 17.21
N SER A 167 -24.87 13.16 16.23
CA SER A 167 -25.58 14.42 16.47
C SER A 167 -26.83 14.24 17.35
N TRP A 168 -27.53 13.11 17.23
CA TRP A 168 -28.64 12.76 18.13
C TRP A 168 -28.19 12.55 19.59
N ILE A 169 -27.01 11.98 19.82
CA ILE A 169 -26.45 11.82 21.17
C ILE A 169 -26.01 13.18 21.73
N GLU A 170 -25.41 14.03 20.92
CA GLU A 170 -25.05 15.40 21.35
C GLU A 170 -26.30 16.23 21.69
N TRP A 171 -27.37 16.12 20.90
CA TRP A 171 -28.66 16.72 21.24
C TRP A 171 -29.21 16.18 22.57
N TYR A 172 -29.10 14.86 22.81
CA TYR A 172 -29.57 14.26 24.06
C TYR A 172 -28.79 14.77 25.27
N LYS A 173 -27.45 14.87 25.17
CA LYS A 173 -26.62 15.46 26.23
C LYS A 173 -27.08 16.88 26.57
N ALA A 174 -27.18 17.74 25.55
CA ALA A 174 -27.64 19.11 25.72
C ALA A 174 -29.07 19.19 26.27
N SER A 175 -29.95 18.25 25.91
CA SER A 175 -31.30 18.19 26.45
C SER A 175 -31.28 17.85 27.95
N CYS A 176 -30.51 16.84 28.37
CA CYS A 176 -30.36 16.45 29.78
C CYS A 176 -29.79 17.58 30.63
N ASP A 177 -28.78 18.30 30.12
CA ASP A 177 -28.15 19.41 30.84
C ASP A 177 -29.09 20.61 31.08
N ASN A 178 -30.17 20.72 30.30
CA ASN A 178 -31.18 21.78 30.42
C ASN A 178 -32.38 21.40 31.32
N PHE A 179 -32.47 20.16 31.82
CA PHE A 179 -33.51 19.78 32.77
C PHE A 179 -33.19 20.32 34.18
N GLY A 180 -34.21 20.84 34.86
CA GLY A 180 -34.08 21.50 36.17
C GLY A 180 -33.76 20.57 37.35
N ASP A 181 -33.60 19.28 37.11
CA ASP A 181 -33.23 18.24 38.08
C ASP A 181 -31.70 18.05 38.21
N GLN A 182 -30.88 18.78 37.44
CA GLN A 182 -29.41 18.69 37.40
C GLN A 182 -28.87 17.28 37.12
N MET A 183 -29.69 16.39 36.56
CA MET A 183 -29.23 15.06 36.19
C MET A 183 -28.56 15.12 34.82
N GLY A 184 -27.24 14.99 34.80
CA GLY A 184 -26.48 14.92 33.55
C GLY A 184 -26.85 13.67 32.72
N TYR A 185 -26.50 13.69 31.43
CA TYR A 185 -26.90 12.65 30.46
C TYR A 185 -26.58 11.22 30.91
N TYR A 186 -25.49 11.02 31.65
CA TYR A 186 -25.08 9.71 32.16
C TYR A 186 -26.11 9.16 33.16
N ASP A 187 -26.55 9.98 34.10
CA ASP A 187 -27.53 9.60 35.12
C ASP A 187 -28.92 9.45 34.52
N SER A 188 -29.34 10.34 33.60
CA SER A 188 -30.59 10.21 32.85
C SER A 188 -30.66 8.90 32.08
N PHE A 189 -29.57 8.52 31.40
CA PHE A 189 -29.50 7.28 30.65
C PHE A 189 -29.50 6.04 31.56
N LYS A 190 -28.81 6.11 32.71
CA LYS A 190 -28.68 5.01 33.67
C LYS A 190 -29.98 4.71 34.41
N GLN A 191 -30.77 5.75 34.72
CA GLN A 191 -32.02 5.62 35.47
C GLN A 191 -33.19 5.04 34.64
N ARG A 192 -32.96 4.71 33.35
CA ARG A 192 -33.92 4.07 32.42
C ARG A 192 -35.37 4.57 32.60
N GLY A 193 -35.63 5.78 32.13
CA GLY A 193 -36.98 6.28 31.90
C GLY A 193 -37.59 5.69 30.62
N ALA A 194 -38.89 5.41 30.62
CA ALA A 194 -39.63 4.86 29.46
C ALA A 194 -39.82 5.87 28.31
N SER A 195 -38.94 6.86 28.15
CA SER A 195 -39.08 7.89 27.12
C SER A 195 -38.64 7.37 25.76
N LYS A 196 -39.35 7.81 24.70
CA LYS A 196 -38.99 7.47 23.31
C LYS A 196 -37.58 7.96 22.95
N SER A 197 -37.12 9.05 23.58
CA SER A 197 -35.76 9.60 23.43
C SER A 197 -34.69 8.67 24.00
N ASP A 198 -34.87 8.13 25.21
CA ASP A 198 -33.88 7.24 25.84
C ASP A 198 -33.70 5.94 25.04
N PHE A 199 -34.81 5.38 24.52
CA PHE A 199 -34.77 4.22 23.64
C PHE A 199 -34.00 4.50 22.35
N LYS A 200 -34.24 5.67 21.73
CA LYS A 200 -33.56 6.08 20.50
C LYS A 200 -32.06 6.31 20.72
N VAL A 201 -31.68 6.89 21.86
CA VAL A 201 -30.28 7.07 22.26
C VAL A 201 -29.59 5.73 22.47
N ASN A 202 -30.21 4.78 23.17
CA ASN A 202 -29.65 3.45 23.33
C ASN A 202 -29.50 2.72 21.98
N MET A 203 -30.47 2.86 21.08
CA MET A 203 -30.39 2.27 19.74
C MET A 203 -29.25 2.89 18.92
N ASN A 204 -29.09 4.22 18.97
CA ASN A 204 -28.00 4.91 18.31
C ASN A 204 -26.64 4.50 18.90
N ARG A 205 -26.54 4.34 20.22
CA ARG A 205 -25.34 3.84 20.91
C ARG A 205 -24.92 2.45 20.42
N ILE A 206 -25.87 1.52 20.31
CA ILE A 206 -25.61 0.15 19.81
C ILE A 206 -25.14 0.19 18.35
N LYS A 207 -25.82 0.97 17.50
CA LYS A 207 -25.45 1.08 16.08
C LYS A 207 -24.08 1.74 15.88
N LEU A 208 -23.71 2.69 16.74
CA LEU A 208 -22.37 3.27 16.75
C LEU A 208 -21.34 2.25 17.22
N ALA A 209 -21.62 1.48 18.27
CA ALA A 209 -20.72 0.41 18.72
C ALA A 209 -20.47 -0.60 17.60
N GLN A 210 -21.51 -1.08 16.91
CA GLN A 210 -21.37 -1.99 15.78
C GLN A 210 -20.53 -1.42 14.62
N PHE A 211 -20.71 -0.13 14.32
CA PHE A 211 -19.89 0.55 13.32
C PHE A 211 -18.41 0.60 13.74
N TRP A 212 -18.13 1.01 14.98
CA TRP A 212 -16.75 1.06 15.49
C TRP A 212 -16.12 -0.33 15.63
N ASP A 213 -16.90 -1.35 15.99
CA ASP A 213 -16.46 -2.75 15.98
C ASP A 213 -16.06 -3.19 14.56
N SER A 214 -16.82 -2.82 13.52
CA SER A 214 -16.42 -3.11 12.14
C SER A 214 -15.14 -2.38 11.72
N VAL A 215 -14.98 -1.10 12.09
CA VAL A 215 -13.78 -0.31 11.77
C VAL A 215 -12.52 -0.83 12.49
N LEU A 216 -12.66 -1.37 13.70
CA LEU A 216 -11.55 -1.93 14.47
C LEU A 216 -11.17 -3.35 14.02
N CYS A 217 -12.07 -4.07 13.34
CA CYS A 217 -11.82 -5.40 12.81
C CYS A 217 -11.18 -5.39 11.41
N ASP A 218 -11.21 -4.25 10.70
CA ASP A 218 -10.53 -4.00 9.42
C ASP A 218 -9.08 -3.50 9.61
#